data_AF-A0A853AKR5-F1
#
_entry.id   AF-A0A853AKR5-F1
#
_cell.length_a   1.000
_cell.length_b   1.000
_cell.length_c   1.000
_cell.angle_alpha   90.00
_cell.angle_beta   90.00
_cell.angle_gamma   90.00
#
_symmetry.space_group_name_H-M   'P 1'
#
loop_
_entity.id
_entity.type
_entity.pdbx_description
1 polymer ?
#
loop_
_entity_poly.entity_id
_entity_poly.type
_entity_poly.pdbx_seq_one_letter_code
_entity_poly.pdbx_strand_id
1 'polypeptide(L)'
;MVNPDTDHTRTSALRVLENGPHAPQCPHGHGPLTTTPDEHAPTGVALSCPTCGHRRDTEVSMLTNLLNPGAARFDTPLRTDPAPPRREPAAPPAHDTEATTEIAAIKLDAAREPLGKTAAETTRLDDTDDFDFPDEPAPQPRGQRPDGTIRTTGWLQLGRTPISSAWWAALAGAAPGLALIDHAAWLPIALPALTCTAWYATTRWLRPASPAVNRERLRADELLPGDAIRLHGPIGPVGIVEQVTPSTDDHVVVHFTGGTRQTRRADATCHLVRLRA
;
A
#
# COMPACT_ATOMS: atom_id res chain seq x y z
N MET A 1 13.04 -14.63 -35.22
CA MET A 1 11.89 -13.83 -34.72
C MET A 1 11.96 -13.86 -33.21
N VAL A 2 12.25 -12.73 -32.58
CA VAL A 2 12.26 -12.57 -31.12
C VAL A 2 10.98 -11.85 -30.72
N ASN A 3 10.32 -12.30 -29.66
CA ASN A 3 9.02 -11.81 -29.23
C ASN A 3 9.20 -10.50 -28.41
N PRO A 4 8.59 -9.36 -28.78
CA PRO A 4 8.86 -8.06 -28.14
C PRO A 4 8.10 -7.83 -26.80
N ASP A 5 7.43 -8.84 -26.26
CA ASP A 5 6.48 -8.74 -25.14
C ASP A 5 7.14 -8.59 -23.74
N THR A 6 8.30 -7.92 -23.63
CA THR A 6 9.19 -7.99 -22.45
C THR A 6 9.69 -6.64 -21.91
N ASP A 7 9.01 -5.52 -22.19
CA ASP A 7 9.54 -4.17 -21.84
C ASP A 7 8.73 -3.35 -20.82
N HIS A 8 7.50 -3.71 -20.46
CA HIS A 8 6.73 -2.93 -19.47
C HIS A 8 7.36 -2.91 -18.07
N THR A 9 7.94 -4.02 -17.62
CA THR A 9 8.61 -4.11 -16.30
C THR A 9 9.91 -3.30 -16.24
N ARG A 10 10.62 -3.19 -17.36
CA ARG A 10 11.84 -2.37 -17.47
C ARG A 10 11.51 -0.88 -17.39
N THR A 11 10.45 -0.45 -18.06
CA THR A 11 9.96 0.94 -17.97
C THR A 11 9.62 1.33 -16.53
N SER A 12 9.04 0.42 -15.72
CA SER A 12 8.73 0.72 -14.31
C SER A 12 9.98 0.92 -13.43
N ALA A 13 11.02 0.09 -13.58
CA ALA A 13 12.21 0.18 -12.72
C ALA A 13 13.05 1.44 -12.98
N LEU A 14 13.24 1.81 -14.25
CA LEU A 14 13.95 3.04 -14.62
C LEU A 14 13.18 4.29 -14.16
N ARG A 15 11.84 4.28 -14.28
CA ARG A 15 11.00 5.39 -13.83
C ARG A 15 11.05 5.62 -12.31
N VAL A 16 11.28 4.56 -11.52
CA VAL A 16 11.51 4.65 -10.06
C VAL A 16 12.89 5.24 -9.74
N LEU A 17 13.92 4.98 -10.55
CA LEU A 17 15.24 5.63 -10.40
C LEU A 17 15.18 7.14 -10.65
N GLU A 18 14.35 7.58 -11.59
CA GLU A 18 14.24 9.00 -11.96
C GLU A 18 13.33 9.81 -11.03
N ASN A 19 12.24 9.19 -10.54
CA ASN A 19 11.16 9.90 -9.85
C ASN A 19 10.94 9.44 -8.40
N GLY A 20 11.72 8.47 -7.91
CA GLY A 20 11.62 7.99 -6.53
C GLY A 20 12.24 8.95 -5.51
N PRO A 21 11.90 8.81 -4.20
CA PRO A 21 12.46 9.65 -3.13
C PRO A 21 13.98 9.46 -2.93
N HIS A 22 14.56 8.42 -3.53
CA HIS A 22 16.00 8.12 -3.52
C HIS A 22 16.63 8.28 -4.92
N ALA A 23 16.01 9.05 -5.82
CA ALA A 23 16.57 9.37 -7.13
C ALA A 23 17.98 9.99 -6.98
N PRO A 24 19.02 9.42 -7.61
CA PRO A 24 20.38 9.93 -7.49
C PRO A 24 20.49 11.38 -7.95
N GLN A 25 20.99 12.25 -7.07
CA GLN A 25 21.11 13.68 -7.34
C GLN A 25 22.43 14.01 -8.06
N CYS A 26 22.41 15.04 -8.89
CA CYS A 26 23.61 15.63 -9.48
C CYS A 26 24.50 16.24 -8.38
N PRO A 27 25.82 15.93 -8.33
CA PRO A 27 26.73 16.48 -7.31
C PRO A 27 26.91 18.01 -7.41
N HIS A 28 26.46 18.63 -8.51
CA HIS A 28 26.45 20.08 -8.71
C HIS A 28 25.11 20.74 -8.33
N GLY A 29 24.15 20.00 -7.75
CA GLY A 29 22.90 20.56 -7.24
C GLY A 29 21.78 20.79 -8.28
N HIS A 30 21.96 20.36 -9.53
CA HIS A 30 20.98 20.54 -10.61
C HIS A 30 19.72 19.65 -10.52
N GLY A 31 19.51 18.92 -9.41
CA GLY A 31 18.41 17.97 -9.25
C GLY A 31 18.75 16.53 -9.65
N PRO A 32 17.74 15.66 -9.84
CA PRO A 32 17.93 14.24 -10.10
C PRO A 32 18.58 13.97 -11.46
N LEU A 33 19.34 12.88 -11.54
CA LEU A 33 19.88 12.36 -12.80
C LEU A 33 18.80 11.60 -13.57
N THR A 34 18.73 11.82 -14.88
CA THR A 34 17.82 11.13 -15.80
C THR A 34 18.48 9.89 -16.40
N THR A 35 17.71 8.84 -16.69
CA THR A 35 18.24 7.65 -17.36
C THR A 35 18.39 7.91 -18.85
N THR A 36 19.57 7.58 -19.39
CA THR A 36 19.87 7.70 -20.83
C THR A 36 20.48 6.41 -21.34
N PRO A 37 20.07 5.92 -22.53
CA PRO A 37 20.75 4.80 -23.19
C PRO A 37 22.22 5.12 -23.42
N ASP A 38 23.11 4.20 -23.08
CA ASP A 38 24.55 4.40 -23.17
C ASP A 38 25.25 3.08 -23.50
N GLU A 39 25.80 3.00 -24.72
CA GLU A 39 26.50 1.81 -25.23
C GLU A 39 27.84 1.55 -24.52
N HIS A 40 28.37 2.51 -23.76
CA HIS A 40 29.59 2.38 -22.98
C HIS A 40 29.32 2.00 -21.51
N ALA A 41 28.08 2.11 -21.04
CA ALA A 41 27.69 1.63 -19.71
C ALA A 41 27.61 0.08 -19.72
N PRO A 42 28.13 -0.64 -18.69
CA PRO A 42 28.07 -2.11 -18.63
C PRO A 42 26.66 -2.71 -18.67
N THR A 43 25.64 -1.87 -18.44
CA THR A 43 24.22 -2.21 -18.33
C THR A 43 23.40 -1.67 -19.51
N GLY A 44 24.04 -0.97 -20.47
CA GLY A 44 23.37 -0.28 -21.59
C GLY A 44 22.66 1.02 -21.21
N VAL A 45 22.72 1.44 -19.94
CA VAL A 45 22.04 2.64 -19.41
C VAL A 45 22.93 3.36 -18.40
N ALA A 46 23.07 4.67 -18.56
CA ALA A 46 23.73 5.55 -17.59
C ALA A 46 22.74 6.55 -16.98
N LEU A 47 23.09 7.10 -15.83
CA LEU A 47 22.40 8.23 -15.22
C LEU A 47 23.16 9.52 -15.58
N SER A 48 22.50 10.45 -16.27
CA SER A 48 23.10 11.71 -16.73
C SER A 48 22.31 12.92 -16.25
N CYS A 49 23.03 13.99 -15.89
CA CYS A 49 22.42 15.27 -15.56
C CYS A 49 22.10 16.04 -16.85
N PRO A 50 20.83 16.42 -17.10
CA PRO A 50 20.47 17.15 -18.33
C PRO A 50 21.08 18.56 -18.40
N THR A 51 21.44 19.16 -17.24
CA THR A 51 21.94 20.54 -17.16
C THR A 51 23.45 20.65 -17.37
N CYS A 52 24.25 19.77 -16.76
CA CYS A 52 25.72 19.85 -16.83
C CYS A 52 26.41 18.64 -17.45
N GLY A 53 25.66 17.63 -17.92
CA GLY A 53 26.22 16.43 -18.53
C GLY A 53 26.97 15.50 -17.56
N HIS A 54 26.94 15.76 -16.24
CA HIS A 54 27.54 14.86 -15.26
C HIS A 54 26.95 13.45 -15.39
N ARG A 55 27.81 12.45 -15.59
CA ARG A 55 27.47 11.06 -15.91
C ARG A 55 27.87 10.14 -14.76
N ARG A 56 26.98 9.23 -14.38
CA ARG A 56 27.23 8.15 -13.41
C ARG A 56 26.81 6.81 -14.02
N ASP A 57 27.73 5.86 -14.05
CA ASP A 57 27.42 4.48 -14.45
C ASP A 57 26.44 3.83 -13.48
N THR A 58 25.46 3.11 -14.01
CA THR A 58 24.50 2.36 -13.19
C THR A 58 25.11 1.02 -12.81
N GLU A 59 25.45 0.83 -11.53
CA GLU A 59 26.03 -0.43 -11.07
C GLU A 59 25.04 -1.60 -11.24
N VAL A 60 25.56 -2.77 -11.62
CA VAL A 60 24.78 -4.01 -11.76
C VAL A 60 24.12 -4.42 -10.43
N SER A 61 24.79 -4.15 -9.31
CA SER A 61 24.28 -4.30 -7.93
C SER A 61 23.00 -3.48 -7.71
N MET A 62 23.02 -2.19 -8.09
CA MET A 62 21.91 -1.25 -7.93
C MET A 62 20.70 -1.70 -8.75
N LEU A 63 20.91 -2.06 -10.03
CA LEU A 63 19.85 -2.61 -10.88
C LEU A 63 19.32 -3.95 -10.36
N THR A 64 20.17 -4.82 -9.83
CA THR A 64 19.74 -6.12 -9.27
C THR A 64 18.85 -5.92 -8.04
N ASN A 65 19.19 -4.97 -7.17
CA ASN A 65 18.39 -4.63 -5.98
C ASN A 65 17.03 -4.00 -6.36
N LEU A 66 16.99 -3.17 -7.41
CA LEU A 66 15.75 -2.56 -7.91
C LEU A 66 14.83 -3.56 -8.62
N LEU A 67 15.41 -4.57 -9.28
CA LEU A 67 14.67 -5.65 -9.94
C LEU A 67 14.24 -6.77 -8.96
N ASN A 68 14.89 -6.88 -7.79
CA ASN A 68 14.55 -7.82 -6.72
C ASN A 68 14.49 -7.13 -5.34
N PRO A 69 13.44 -6.32 -5.06
CA PRO A 69 13.35 -5.54 -3.82
C PRO A 69 13.31 -6.38 -2.54
N GLY A 70 12.95 -7.67 -2.61
CA GLY A 70 12.89 -8.58 -1.46
C GLY A 70 14.26 -9.00 -0.86
N ALA A 71 15.39 -8.56 -1.43
CA ALA A 71 16.73 -8.96 -0.98
C ALA A 71 17.62 -7.79 -0.51
N ALA A 72 17.18 -6.54 -0.63
CA ALA A 72 18.03 -5.36 -0.46
C ALA A 72 18.00 -4.80 0.98
N ARG A 73 19.18 -4.66 1.60
CA ARG A 73 19.41 -3.72 2.72
C ARG A 73 19.98 -2.43 2.14
N PHE A 74 19.28 -1.32 2.29
CA PHE A 74 19.69 -0.02 1.74
C PHE A 74 20.69 0.74 2.62
N ASP A 75 21.03 0.21 3.80
CA ASP A 75 21.80 0.90 4.84
C ASP A 75 23.32 0.93 4.60
N THR A 76 23.81 0.40 3.48
CA THR A 76 25.24 0.48 3.12
C THR A 76 25.50 1.76 2.33
N PRO A 77 26.23 2.76 2.87
CA PRO A 77 26.60 3.94 2.10
C PRO A 77 27.46 3.53 0.90
N LEU A 78 26.97 3.85 -0.31
CA LEU A 78 27.67 3.54 -1.55
C LEU A 78 29.01 4.27 -1.61
N ARG A 79 30.07 3.51 -1.91
CA ARG A 79 31.44 4.01 -1.96
C ARG A 79 31.60 5.05 -3.08
N THR A 80 31.94 6.28 -2.72
CA THR A 80 32.04 7.41 -3.66
C THR A 80 33.45 7.69 -4.17
N ASP A 81 34.47 6.93 -3.75
CA ASP A 81 35.88 7.15 -4.10
C ASP A 81 36.13 7.18 -5.63
N PRO A 82 36.52 8.32 -6.22
CA PRO A 82 37.23 8.34 -7.49
C PRO A 82 38.69 7.96 -7.22
N ALA A 83 39.26 7.04 -8.00
CA ALA A 83 40.70 6.78 -7.93
C ALA A 83 41.49 8.07 -8.27
N PRO A 84 42.37 8.58 -7.38
CA PRO A 84 42.93 9.92 -7.56
C PRO A 84 44.12 9.94 -8.53
N PRO A 85 44.15 10.87 -9.52
CA PRO A 85 45.39 11.25 -10.18
C PRO A 85 46.28 12.09 -9.24
N ARG A 86 47.61 12.06 -9.48
CA ARG A 86 48.63 12.72 -8.63
C ARG A 86 48.63 14.26 -8.75
N ARG A 87 48.77 14.92 -7.57
CA ARG A 87 49.50 16.19 -7.22
C ARG A 87 49.73 17.24 -8.32
N GLU A 88 49.48 18.54 -8.08
CA GLU A 88 50.28 19.41 -7.17
C GLU A 88 49.53 20.69 -6.69
N PRO A 89 50.06 21.48 -5.73
CA PRO A 89 49.27 22.44 -4.93
C PRO A 89 49.43 23.93 -5.28
N ALA A 90 48.40 24.73 -4.95
CA ALA A 90 48.47 26.20 -4.83
C ALA A 90 47.55 26.70 -3.69
N ALA A 91 47.86 27.86 -3.11
CA ALA A 91 47.35 28.36 -1.82
C ALA A 91 46.18 29.39 -1.94
N PRO A 92 45.47 29.75 -0.85
CA PRO A 92 44.17 30.47 -0.87
C PRO A 92 44.31 32.02 -0.75
N PRO A 93 43.26 32.79 -1.13
CA PRO A 93 42.30 33.39 -0.16
C PRO A 93 40.85 33.55 -0.72
N ALA A 94 39.80 34.08 -0.05
CA ALA A 94 39.35 34.12 1.36
C ALA A 94 37.93 34.80 1.44
N HIS A 95 37.34 34.90 2.65
CA HIS A 95 36.16 35.71 3.07
C HIS A 95 34.72 35.36 2.64
N ASP A 96 33.91 35.03 3.67
CA ASP A 96 32.64 35.64 4.11
C ASP A 96 31.52 35.99 3.11
N THR A 97 30.27 35.62 3.44
CA THR A 97 29.24 36.56 3.98
C THR A 97 27.95 35.78 4.34
N GLU A 98 27.34 36.09 5.48
CA GLU A 98 26.02 35.57 5.90
C GLU A 98 24.85 36.22 5.11
N ALA A 99 23.78 35.46 4.85
CA ALA A 99 22.51 36.03 4.41
C ALA A 99 21.32 35.18 4.90
N THR A 100 20.94 35.37 6.16
CA THR A 100 19.74 34.79 6.75
C THR A 100 18.48 35.44 6.15
N THR A 101 17.53 34.65 5.67
CA THR A 101 16.16 35.11 5.39
C THR A 101 15.15 34.09 5.90
N GLU A 102 14.33 34.53 6.87
CA GLU A 102 13.18 33.78 7.36
C GLU A 102 12.13 33.61 6.25
N ILE A 103 11.52 32.43 6.17
CA ILE A 103 10.28 32.21 5.43
C ILE A 103 9.24 31.71 6.44
N ALA A 104 8.19 32.49 6.65
CA ALA A 104 7.12 32.16 7.60
C ALA A 104 6.35 30.92 7.12
N ALA A 105 6.28 29.88 7.97
CA ALA A 105 5.55 28.66 7.66
C ALA A 105 4.03 28.89 7.65
N ILE A 106 3.41 28.64 6.51
CA ILE A 106 1.95 28.59 6.37
C ILE A 106 1.44 27.32 7.07
N LYS A 107 0.50 27.49 7.99
CA LYS A 107 -0.24 26.39 8.61
C LYS A 107 -1.14 25.73 7.56
N LEU A 108 -0.90 24.45 7.25
CA LEU A 108 -1.83 23.63 6.47
C LEU A 108 -2.11 22.33 7.25
N ASP A 109 -3.39 22.00 7.40
CA ASP A 109 -3.82 20.94 8.31
C ASP A 109 -3.60 19.52 7.77
N ALA A 110 -3.11 18.65 8.66
CA ALA A 110 -3.29 17.20 8.66
C ALA A 110 -3.08 16.44 7.32
N ALA A 111 -1.84 16.44 6.83
CA ALA A 111 -1.40 15.40 5.89
C ALA A 111 -1.45 14.02 6.57
N ARG A 112 -1.97 13.03 5.84
CA ARG A 112 -1.95 11.63 6.28
C ARG A 112 -0.57 11.06 5.95
N GLU A 113 0.31 10.99 6.94
CA GLU A 113 1.67 10.49 6.74
C GLU A 113 1.66 9.05 6.20
N PRO A 114 2.33 8.76 5.07
CA PRO A 114 2.67 7.38 4.74
C PRO A 114 3.63 6.88 5.82
N LEU A 115 3.40 5.67 6.34
CA LEU A 115 4.17 5.12 7.46
C LEU A 115 5.58 4.68 7.02
N GLY A 116 6.41 5.65 6.65
CA GLY A 116 7.84 5.53 6.40
C GLY A 116 8.60 5.48 7.72
N LYS A 117 9.38 4.43 7.91
CA LYS A 117 10.11 4.14 9.15
C LYS A 117 11.32 5.07 9.31
N THR A 118 11.17 6.20 10.00
CA THR A 118 12.27 7.04 10.49
C THR A 118 12.04 7.47 11.94
N ALA A 119 13.03 7.22 12.79
CA ALA A 119 12.98 7.57 14.21
C ALA A 119 13.07 9.10 14.42
N ALA A 120 12.35 9.59 15.43
CA ALA A 120 12.58 10.91 16.01
C ALA A 120 13.21 10.74 17.39
N GLU A 121 14.49 11.09 17.51
CA GLU A 121 15.18 11.14 18.79
C GLU A 121 14.64 12.32 19.61
N THR A 122 13.90 12.04 20.68
CA THR A 122 13.57 13.04 21.71
C THR A 122 13.95 12.52 23.09
N THR A 123 14.94 13.15 23.68
CA THR A 123 15.48 12.86 25.02
C THR A 123 14.39 12.90 26.09
N ARG A 124 14.11 11.74 26.71
CA ARG A 124 13.50 11.67 28.04
C ARG A 124 14.06 10.45 28.76
N LEU A 125 14.70 10.68 29.91
CA LEU A 125 15.00 9.60 30.84
C LEU A 125 13.69 9.19 31.51
N ASP A 126 13.31 7.92 31.34
CA ASP A 126 12.62 7.12 32.36
C ASP A 126 12.95 5.65 32.09
N ASP A 127 13.53 4.97 33.09
CA ASP A 127 13.89 3.56 33.01
C ASP A 127 12.62 2.70 33.01
N THR A 128 12.29 2.10 31.87
CA THR A 128 11.50 0.87 31.80
C THR A 128 12.09 -0.05 30.75
N ASP A 129 12.39 -1.29 31.13
CA ASP A 129 12.93 -2.33 30.24
C ASP A 129 11.98 -2.59 29.06
N ASP A 130 12.25 -1.96 27.93
CA ASP A 130 11.53 -2.19 26.68
C ASP A 130 12.02 -3.53 26.09
N PHE A 131 11.30 -4.60 26.43
CA PHE A 131 11.51 -5.91 25.82
C PHE A 131 11.11 -5.82 24.35
N ASP A 132 12.13 -5.74 23.48
CA ASP A 132 12.03 -5.81 22.03
C ASP A 132 11.41 -7.15 21.59
N PHE A 133 10.08 -7.22 21.63
CA PHE A 133 9.30 -8.30 21.05
C PHE A 133 9.43 -8.19 19.53
N PRO A 134 9.97 -9.21 18.83
CA PRO A 134 10.12 -9.15 17.38
C PRO A 134 8.74 -8.99 16.74
N ASP A 135 8.55 -7.89 16.00
CA ASP A 135 7.33 -7.46 15.27
C ASP A 135 6.36 -8.63 14.98
N GLU A 136 5.48 -8.97 15.94
CA GLU A 136 4.64 -10.16 15.80
C GLU A 136 3.60 -9.85 14.70
N PRO A 137 3.60 -10.60 13.58
CA PRO A 137 2.80 -10.23 12.42
C PRO A 137 1.33 -10.20 12.80
N ALA A 138 0.68 -9.06 12.54
CA ALA A 138 -0.68 -8.79 13.01
C ALA A 138 -1.61 -9.99 12.76
N PRO A 139 -2.37 -10.44 13.78
CA PRO A 139 -3.03 -11.74 13.75
C PRO A 139 -3.96 -11.87 12.55
N GLN A 140 -3.81 -12.98 11.80
CA GLN A 140 -4.49 -13.16 10.52
C GLN A 140 -6.02 -12.97 10.64
N PRO A 141 -6.62 -12.13 9.80
CA PRO A 141 -8.04 -11.81 9.91
C PRO A 141 -8.92 -13.03 9.62
N ARG A 142 -9.88 -13.27 10.53
CA ARG A 142 -10.79 -14.43 10.46
C ARG A 142 -11.54 -14.49 9.13
N GLY A 143 -11.43 -15.62 8.43
CA GLY A 143 -12.10 -15.82 7.15
C GLY A 143 -11.35 -15.25 5.94
N GLN A 144 -10.05 -14.98 6.07
CA GLN A 144 -9.14 -14.89 4.93
C GLN A 144 -9.20 -16.18 4.11
N ARG A 145 -9.22 -16.03 2.79
CA ARG A 145 -9.25 -17.10 1.79
C ARG A 145 -7.90 -17.24 1.09
N PRO A 146 -7.67 -18.35 0.36
CA PRO A 146 -6.45 -18.54 -0.44
C PRO A 146 -6.22 -17.48 -1.53
N ASP A 147 -7.28 -16.78 -1.95
CA ASP A 147 -7.24 -15.67 -2.92
C ASP A 147 -6.87 -14.30 -2.29
N GLY A 148 -6.52 -14.29 -0.99
CA GLY A 148 -6.22 -13.10 -0.19
C GLY A 148 -7.47 -12.33 0.27
N THR A 149 -8.66 -12.72 -0.16
CA THR A 149 -9.90 -12.01 0.20
C THR A 149 -10.39 -12.41 1.58
N ILE A 150 -10.86 -11.43 2.34
CA ILE A 150 -11.34 -11.59 3.71
C ILE A 150 -12.85 -11.51 3.69
N ARG A 151 -13.50 -12.62 4.06
CA ARG A 151 -14.95 -12.69 4.17
C ARG A 151 -15.39 -11.82 5.33
N THR A 152 -16.43 -11.00 5.11
CA THR A 152 -17.01 -10.16 6.17
C THR A 152 -18.41 -10.63 6.53
N THR A 153 -18.76 -10.66 7.82
CA THR A 153 -20.11 -11.04 8.27
C THR A 153 -21.15 -9.94 8.02
N GLY A 154 -22.42 -10.35 8.09
CA GLY A 154 -23.51 -9.46 8.51
C GLY A 154 -24.33 -8.78 7.42
N TRP A 155 -23.91 -8.78 6.14
CA TRP A 155 -24.56 -7.94 5.13
C TRP A 155 -24.78 -8.63 3.77
N LEU A 156 -25.93 -8.36 3.17
CA LEU A 156 -26.29 -8.58 1.77
C LEU A 156 -26.48 -7.20 1.12
N GLN A 157 -26.11 -7.08 -0.15
CA GLN A 157 -26.33 -5.85 -0.93
C GLN A 157 -27.49 -6.04 -1.90
N LEU A 158 -28.53 -5.22 -1.77
CA LEU A 158 -29.62 -5.15 -2.74
C LEU A 158 -29.56 -3.78 -3.43
N GLY A 159 -29.03 -3.74 -4.65
CA GLY A 159 -28.75 -2.50 -5.36
C GLY A 159 -27.68 -1.67 -4.64
N ARG A 160 -28.08 -0.51 -4.09
CA ARG A 160 -27.21 0.39 -3.29
C ARG A 160 -27.41 0.22 -1.78
N THR A 161 -28.39 -0.56 -1.35
CA THR A 161 -28.86 -0.58 0.05
C THR A 161 -28.21 -1.72 0.83
N PRO A 162 -27.55 -1.44 1.97
CA PRO A 162 -27.05 -2.48 2.86
C PRO A 162 -28.17 -3.09 3.70
N ILE A 163 -28.36 -4.41 3.59
CA ILE A 163 -29.37 -5.15 4.36
C ILE A 163 -28.67 -6.22 5.21
N SER A 164 -29.02 -6.33 6.48
CA SER A 164 -28.45 -7.37 7.34
C SER A 164 -28.85 -8.77 6.86
N SER A 165 -27.88 -9.66 6.67
CA SER A 165 -28.19 -11.07 6.33
C SER A 165 -28.77 -11.85 7.51
N ALA A 166 -28.56 -11.38 8.74
CA ALA A 166 -29.25 -11.90 9.93
C ALA A 166 -30.75 -11.56 9.89
N TRP A 167 -31.12 -10.39 9.35
CA TRP A 167 -32.52 -10.00 9.19
C TRP A 167 -33.25 -10.87 8.16
N TRP A 168 -32.58 -11.20 7.05
CA TRP A 168 -33.10 -12.19 6.09
C TRP A 168 -33.28 -13.58 6.71
N ALA A 169 -32.35 -14.04 7.55
CA ALA A 169 -32.51 -15.29 8.29
C ALA A 169 -33.71 -15.23 9.26
N ALA A 170 -33.87 -14.13 10.00
CA ALA A 170 -35.01 -13.92 10.88
C ALA A 170 -36.35 -13.89 10.13
N LEU A 171 -36.42 -13.20 8.97
CA LEU A 171 -37.61 -13.20 8.10
C LEU A 171 -37.94 -14.60 7.55
N ALA A 172 -36.91 -15.37 7.17
CA ALA A 172 -37.09 -16.76 6.73
C ALA A 172 -37.63 -17.68 7.84
N GLY A 173 -37.39 -17.34 9.12
CA GLY A 173 -38.05 -17.97 10.27
C GLY A 173 -39.43 -17.38 10.60
N ALA A 174 -39.66 -16.10 10.31
CA ALA A 174 -40.92 -15.41 10.59
C ALA A 174 -42.06 -15.89 9.70
N ALA A 175 -41.80 -16.11 8.40
CA ALA A 175 -42.81 -16.60 7.47
C ALA A 175 -43.44 -17.95 7.91
N PRO A 176 -42.68 -19.03 8.22
CA PRO A 176 -43.26 -20.25 8.76
C PRO A 176 -43.78 -20.07 10.19
N GLY A 177 -43.18 -19.20 11.01
CA GLY A 177 -43.68 -18.89 12.37
C GLY A 177 -45.10 -18.32 12.35
N LEU A 178 -45.38 -17.40 11.42
CA LEU A 178 -46.72 -16.85 11.21
C LEU A 178 -47.67 -17.86 10.58
N ALA A 179 -47.20 -18.67 9.61
CA ALA A 179 -48.02 -19.71 8.99
C ALA A 179 -48.45 -20.85 9.95
N LEU A 180 -47.74 -21.01 11.08
CA LEU A 180 -48.00 -22.02 12.10
C LEU A 180 -48.61 -21.44 13.39
N ILE A 181 -49.06 -20.19 13.38
CA ILE A 181 -49.52 -19.48 14.59
C ILE A 181 -50.69 -20.19 15.30
N ASP A 182 -51.61 -20.80 14.54
CA ASP A 182 -52.76 -21.55 15.05
C ASP A 182 -52.36 -22.85 15.76
N HIS A 183 -51.15 -23.37 15.51
CA HIS A 183 -50.63 -24.56 16.17
C HIS A 183 -49.94 -24.21 17.49
N ALA A 184 -49.23 -23.07 17.54
CA ALA A 184 -48.65 -22.53 18.76
C ALA A 184 -48.31 -21.03 18.63
N ALA A 185 -48.93 -20.20 19.47
CA ALA A 185 -48.78 -18.74 19.46
C ALA A 185 -47.36 -18.21 19.72
N TRP A 186 -46.42 -19.06 20.18
CA TRP A 186 -45.01 -18.70 20.39
C TRP A 186 -44.10 -18.90 19.18
N LEU A 187 -44.56 -19.65 18.15
CA LEU A 187 -43.77 -19.92 16.93
C LEU A 187 -43.38 -18.66 16.13
N PRO A 188 -44.21 -17.61 16.01
CA PRO A 188 -43.83 -16.35 15.38
C PRO A 188 -42.62 -15.65 16.02
N ILE A 189 -42.28 -15.97 17.28
CA ILE A 189 -41.14 -15.40 18.00
C ILE A 189 -39.94 -16.35 17.95
N ALA A 190 -40.17 -17.63 18.22
CA ALA A 190 -39.07 -18.60 18.34
C ALA A 190 -38.45 -19.00 17.00
N LEU A 191 -39.22 -19.14 15.91
CA LEU A 191 -38.62 -19.51 14.62
C LEU A 191 -37.68 -18.43 14.08
N PRO A 192 -37.99 -17.11 14.11
CA PRO A 192 -37.01 -16.06 13.83
C PRO A 192 -35.77 -16.10 14.73
N ALA A 193 -35.95 -16.36 16.02
CA ALA A 193 -34.84 -16.43 16.96
C ALA A 193 -33.92 -17.63 16.65
N LEU A 194 -34.49 -18.80 16.36
CA LEU A 194 -33.76 -20.02 15.98
C LEU A 194 -33.04 -19.87 14.63
N THR A 195 -33.68 -19.31 13.61
CA THR A 195 -33.02 -19.10 12.31
C THR A 195 -31.92 -18.04 12.40
N CYS A 196 -32.11 -16.97 13.16
CA CYS A 196 -31.09 -15.94 13.40
C CYS A 196 -29.89 -16.49 14.20
N THR A 197 -30.12 -17.26 15.25
CA THR A 197 -29.06 -17.91 16.04
C THR A 197 -28.32 -18.99 15.24
N ALA A 198 -29.01 -19.80 14.44
CA ALA A 198 -28.40 -20.75 13.51
C ALA A 198 -27.55 -20.04 12.44
N TRP A 199 -28.01 -18.90 11.90
CA TRP A 199 -27.21 -18.06 10.99
C TRP A 199 -25.95 -17.52 11.67
N TYR A 200 -26.06 -17.06 12.92
CA TYR A 200 -24.92 -16.55 13.69
C TYR A 200 -23.90 -17.66 14.00
N ALA A 201 -24.36 -18.83 14.46
CA ALA A 201 -23.51 -20.02 14.65
C ALA A 201 -22.80 -20.43 13.36
N THR A 202 -23.51 -20.45 12.23
CA THR A 202 -22.95 -20.79 10.91
C THR A 202 -21.86 -19.79 10.49
N THR A 203 -22.10 -18.49 10.66
CA THR A 203 -21.13 -17.44 10.29
C THR A 203 -19.99 -17.26 11.28
N ARG A 204 -20.12 -17.74 12.52
CA ARG A 204 -19.06 -17.70 13.54
C ARG A 204 -18.18 -18.95 13.56
N TRP A 205 -18.75 -20.14 13.36
CA TRP A 205 -18.06 -21.42 13.55
C TRP A 205 -17.79 -22.17 12.24
N LEU A 206 -18.81 -22.37 11.40
CA LEU A 206 -18.66 -23.15 10.15
C LEU A 206 -17.98 -22.36 9.03
N ARG A 207 -18.21 -21.05 9.00
CA ARG A 207 -17.79 -20.15 7.93
C ARG A 207 -17.33 -18.81 8.50
N PRO A 208 -16.27 -18.80 9.35
CA PRO A 208 -15.78 -17.60 10.03
C PRO A 208 -15.51 -16.46 9.05
N ALA A 209 -15.80 -15.24 9.50
CA ALA A 209 -15.67 -14.02 8.73
C ALA A 209 -15.48 -12.82 9.67
N SER A 210 -14.59 -11.89 9.29
CA SER A 210 -14.19 -10.76 10.12
C SER A 210 -15.26 -9.66 10.20
N PRO A 211 -15.39 -8.97 11.35
CA PRO A 211 -16.08 -7.69 11.41
C PRO A 211 -15.29 -6.65 10.61
N ALA A 212 -15.99 -5.92 9.74
CA ALA A 212 -15.43 -4.94 8.83
C ALA A 212 -16.19 -3.62 8.96
N VAL A 213 -15.55 -2.59 9.51
CA VAL A 213 -16.14 -1.27 9.69
C VAL A 213 -15.61 -0.33 8.61
N ASN A 214 -16.49 0.12 7.71
CA ASN A 214 -16.14 1.10 6.69
C ASN A 214 -15.77 2.42 7.40
N ARG A 215 -14.62 2.99 7.05
CA ARG A 215 -14.08 4.22 7.67
C ARG A 215 -14.37 5.44 6.81
N GLU A 216 -13.94 5.39 5.57
CA GLU A 216 -13.93 6.52 4.64
C GLU A 216 -14.07 6.03 3.20
N ARG A 217 -14.07 7.00 2.28
CA ARG A 217 -14.10 6.79 0.84
C ARG A 217 -12.84 7.42 0.27
N LEU A 218 -12.02 6.61 -0.38
CA LEU A 218 -10.81 7.03 -1.05
C LEU A 218 -11.00 6.85 -2.56
N ARG A 219 -10.24 7.55 -3.40
CA ARG A 219 -10.14 7.19 -4.82
C ARG A 219 -9.26 5.96 -4.99
N ALA A 220 -9.30 5.33 -6.17
CA ALA A 220 -8.52 4.12 -6.42
C ALA A 220 -7.03 4.41 -6.67
N ASP A 221 -6.71 5.62 -7.15
CA ASP A 221 -5.33 6.11 -7.33
C ASP A 221 -4.67 6.61 -6.04
N GLU A 222 -5.45 6.92 -5.01
CA GLU A 222 -4.99 7.32 -3.67
C GLU A 222 -4.66 6.13 -2.75
N LEU A 223 -4.96 4.90 -3.17
CA LEU A 223 -4.81 3.68 -2.34
C LEU A 223 -3.33 3.36 -2.06
N LEU A 224 -3.03 3.01 -0.81
CA LEU A 224 -1.69 2.66 -0.36
C LEU A 224 -1.54 1.14 -0.11
N PRO A 225 -0.33 0.57 -0.26
CA PRO A 225 -0.02 -0.76 0.24
C PRO A 225 -0.37 -0.91 1.72
N GLY A 226 -1.06 -2.00 2.08
CA GLY A 226 -1.62 -2.26 3.40
C GLY A 226 -3.08 -1.84 3.58
N ASP A 227 -3.65 -1.02 2.69
CA ASP A 227 -5.05 -0.59 2.80
C ASP A 227 -6.03 -1.75 2.64
N ALA A 228 -6.92 -1.94 3.63
CA ALA A 228 -7.98 -2.92 3.56
C ALA A 228 -9.24 -2.30 2.94
N ILE A 229 -9.61 -2.69 1.71
CA ILE A 229 -10.75 -2.11 0.97
C ILE A 229 -11.86 -3.12 0.64
N ARG A 230 -13.10 -2.63 0.55
CA ARG A 230 -14.21 -3.44 -0.01
C ARG A 230 -14.06 -3.65 -1.52
N LEU A 231 -14.09 -4.90 -1.97
CA LEU A 231 -13.97 -5.23 -3.39
C LEU A 231 -15.25 -4.89 -4.21
N HIS A 232 -16.43 -4.85 -3.59
CA HIS A 232 -17.71 -4.75 -4.30
C HIS A 232 -18.64 -3.64 -3.77
N GLY A 233 -18.14 -2.42 -3.61
CA GLY A 233 -18.93 -1.28 -3.12
C GLY A 233 -18.94 -1.21 -1.58
N PRO A 234 -19.99 -0.71 -0.91
CA PRO A 234 -19.97 -0.52 0.55
C PRO A 234 -20.04 -1.84 1.34
N ILE A 235 -20.41 -2.94 0.68
CA ILE A 235 -20.50 -4.28 1.28
C ILE A 235 -19.73 -5.24 0.39
N GLY A 236 -19.06 -6.21 1.00
CA GLY A 236 -18.43 -7.31 0.27
C GLY A 236 -17.18 -7.81 0.96
N PRO A 237 -16.53 -8.84 0.37
CA PRO A 237 -15.20 -9.24 0.79
C PRO A 237 -14.25 -8.04 0.79
N VAL A 238 -13.31 -8.08 1.72
CA VAL A 238 -12.24 -7.10 1.85
C VAL A 238 -10.98 -7.66 1.20
N GLY A 239 -10.32 -6.88 0.36
CA GLY A 239 -8.94 -7.16 -0.09
C GLY A 239 -7.99 -6.24 0.65
N ILE A 240 -6.82 -6.75 1.06
CA ILE A 240 -5.70 -5.91 1.50
C ILE A 240 -4.90 -5.57 0.25
N VAL A 241 -4.70 -4.27 -0.01
CA VAL A 241 -3.91 -3.77 -1.13
C VAL A 241 -2.44 -4.13 -0.91
N GLU A 242 -1.84 -4.77 -1.90
CA GLU A 242 -0.41 -5.11 -1.92
C GLU A 242 0.37 -4.09 -2.74
N GLN A 243 -0.16 -3.73 -3.92
CA GLN A 243 0.44 -2.75 -4.81
C GLN A 243 -0.65 -2.05 -5.64
N VAL A 244 -0.43 -0.77 -5.94
CA VAL A 244 -1.22 -0.02 -6.92
C VAL A 244 -0.29 0.42 -8.04
N THR A 245 -0.63 0.07 -9.27
CA THR A 245 0.16 0.39 -10.46
C THR A 245 -0.70 1.22 -11.41
N PRO A 246 -0.25 2.41 -11.86
CA PRO A 246 -0.96 3.17 -12.87
C PRO A 246 -0.99 2.38 -14.19
N SER A 247 -2.14 2.36 -14.84
CA SER A 247 -2.35 1.78 -16.17
C SER A 247 -2.61 2.88 -17.19
N THR A 248 -2.66 2.53 -18.47
CA THR A 248 -3.14 3.45 -19.51
C THR A 248 -4.62 3.81 -19.30
N ASP A 249 -5.03 4.93 -19.89
CA ASP A 249 -6.43 5.38 -20.01
C ASP A 249 -7.20 5.62 -18.71
N ASP A 250 -6.62 6.38 -17.76
CA ASP A 250 -7.30 6.76 -16.49
C ASP A 250 -7.70 5.55 -15.61
N HIS A 251 -6.95 4.45 -15.72
CA HIS A 251 -7.14 3.26 -14.90
C HIS A 251 -5.94 2.98 -14.00
N VAL A 252 -6.22 2.38 -12.85
CA VAL A 252 -5.24 1.82 -11.92
C VAL A 252 -5.47 0.33 -11.76
N VAL A 253 -4.37 -0.39 -11.58
CA VAL A 253 -4.35 -1.81 -11.33
C VAL A 253 -4.02 -2.02 -9.86
N VAL A 254 -4.98 -2.55 -9.12
CA VAL A 254 -4.82 -2.87 -7.70
C VAL A 254 -4.54 -4.37 -7.57
N HIS A 255 -3.37 -4.68 -7.00
CA HIS A 255 -2.99 -6.03 -6.58
C HIS A 255 -3.34 -6.21 -5.10
N PHE A 256 -3.82 -7.39 -4.73
CA PHE A 256 -4.17 -7.74 -3.35
C PHE A 256 -3.34 -8.92 -2.85
N THR A 257 -3.14 -9.01 -1.52
CA THR A 257 -2.26 -9.94 -0.76
C THR A 257 -2.65 -11.44 -0.84
N GLY A 258 -2.94 -11.92 -2.04
CA GLY A 258 -3.25 -13.30 -2.42
C GLY A 258 -3.31 -13.48 -3.93
N GLY A 259 -2.59 -12.65 -4.69
CA GLY A 259 -2.50 -12.72 -6.16
C GLY A 259 -3.72 -12.22 -6.92
N THR A 260 -4.83 -11.89 -6.25
CA THR A 260 -5.99 -11.27 -6.90
C THR A 260 -5.62 -9.90 -7.44
N ARG A 261 -5.94 -9.63 -8.71
CA ARG A 261 -5.73 -8.35 -9.39
C ARG A 261 -7.09 -7.77 -9.83
N GLN A 262 -7.29 -6.47 -9.64
CA GLN A 262 -8.46 -5.76 -10.16
C GLN A 262 -8.08 -4.44 -10.83
N THR A 263 -8.47 -4.27 -12.09
CA THR A 263 -8.39 -2.97 -12.77
C THR A 263 -9.60 -2.12 -12.38
N ARG A 264 -9.38 -0.85 -12.03
CA ARG A 264 -10.39 0.16 -11.70
C ARG A 264 -10.07 1.45 -12.42
N ARG A 265 -11.04 2.33 -12.61
CA ARG A 265 -10.73 3.74 -12.98
C ARG A 265 -10.01 4.42 -11.81
N ALA A 266 -9.12 5.36 -12.07
CA ALA A 266 -8.41 6.11 -11.04
C ALA A 266 -9.38 6.84 -10.10
N ASP A 267 -10.39 7.49 -10.66
CA ASP A 267 -11.47 8.19 -9.94
C ASP A 267 -12.46 7.27 -9.17
N ALA A 268 -12.35 5.94 -9.33
CA ALA A 268 -13.32 5.01 -8.76
C ALA A 268 -13.27 4.99 -7.22
N THR A 269 -14.40 5.34 -6.60
CA THR A 269 -14.50 5.37 -5.13
C THR A 269 -14.36 3.97 -4.52
N CYS A 270 -13.32 3.81 -3.70
CA CYS A 270 -13.08 2.63 -2.87
C CYS A 270 -13.48 2.90 -1.41
N HIS A 271 -14.01 1.89 -0.72
CA HIS A 271 -14.37 2.01 0.69
C HIS A 271 -13.26 1.40 1.54
N LEU A 272 -12.52 2.25 2.27
CA LEU A 272 -11.53 1.79 3.23
C LEU A 272 -12.22 1.21 4.46
N VAL A 273 -11.67 0.12 4.98
CA VAL A 273 -12.25 -0.71 6.04
C VAL A 273 -11.23 -0.92 7.15
N ARG A 274 -11.65 -0.72 8.40
CA ARG A 274 -10.92 -1.28 9.54
C ARG A 274 -11.47 -2.66 9.86
N LEU A 275 -10.62 -3.67 9.70
CA LEU A 275 -10.88 -5.03 10.18
C LEU A 275 -10.74 -5.07 11.71
N ARG A 276 -11.53 -5.90 12.36
CA ARG A 276 -11.31 -6.31 13.77
C ARG A 276 -10.86 -7.77 13.79
N ALA A 277 -9.87 -8.05 14.63
CA ALA A 277 -9.42 -9.41 14.91
C ALA A 277 -10.56 -10.27 15.47
#